data_AF-A0A537DRR7-F1
#
_entry.id   AF-A0A537DRR7-F1
#
_cell.length_a   1.000
_cell.length_b   1.000
_cell.length_c   1.000
_cell.angle_alpha   90.00
_cell.angle_beta   90.00
_cell.angle_gamma   90.00
#
_symmetry.space_group_name_H-M   'P 1'
#
loop_
_entity.id
_entity.type
_entity.pdbx_description
1 polymer ?
#
loop_
_entity_poly.entity_id
_entity_poly.type
_entity_poly.pdbx_seq_one_letter_code
_entity_poly.pdbx_strand_id
1 'polypeptide(L)'
;MSKAKVTDLKKHYPDLAPDKDYPPLKFRSLKGRVSAAEWEARVDCACAYRLVRHYDMHDLIYNHISARIPGTEEFLLNPFGLLYEEMCASSLIKVDLEGKVLWEPDWPQGLNYTFNLAGFVIHGAIHAAKPDIHCVIHT
;
A
#
# COMPACT_ATOMS: atom_id res chain seq x y z
N MET A 1 15.83 25.42 -8.82
CA MET A 1 16.39 24.30 -8.02
C MET A 1 16.10 23.01 -8.77
N SER A 2 17.11 22.18 -9.05
CA SER A 2 16.89 20.90 -9.75
C SER A 2 16.14 19.96 -8.80
N LYS A 3 15.01 19.40 -9.26
CA LYS A 3 14.29 18.36 -8.51
C LYS A 3 15.20 17.13 -8.44
N ALA A 4 15.46 16.62 -7.23
CA ALA A 4 16.15 15.35 -7.05
C ALA A 4 15.38 14.26 -7.80
N LYS A 5 16.08 13.44 -8.58
CA LYS A 5 15.47 12.32 -9.29
C LYS A 5 15.39 11.13 -8.34
N VAL A 6 14.36 10.28 -8.47
CA VAL A 6 14.22 9.04 -7.68
C VAL A 6 15.47 8.14 -7.81
N THR A 7 16.16 8.20 -8.94
CA THR A 7 17.45 7.52 -9.15
C THR A 7 18.55 7.99 -8.20
N ASP A 8 18.51 9.24 -7.76
CA ASP A 8 19.49 9.82 -6.84
C ASP A 8 19.30 9.33 -5.41
N LEU A 9 18.11 8.82 -5.08
CA LEU A 9 17.83 8.23 -3.78
C LEU A 9 18.44 6.84 -3.65
N LYS A 10 18.33 6.00 -4.70
CA LYS A 10 18.82 4.62 -4.68
C LYS A 10 20.30 4.47 -4.31
N LYS A 11 21.15 5.44 -4.67
CA LYS A 11 22.59 5.42 -4.35
C LYS A 11 22.89 5.49 -2.84
N HIS A 12 21.92 5.92 -2.03
CA HIS A 12 22.06 6.09 -0.58
C HIS A 12 21.45 4.93 0.22
N TYR A 13 20.75 4.00 -0.42
CA TYR A 13 20.16 2.84 0.26
C TYR A 13 21.03 1.61 0.04
N PRO A 14 21.36 0.86 1.10
CA PRO A 14 22.00 -0.44 0.95
C PRO A 14 21.07 -1.39 0.20
N ASP A 15 21.64 -2.25 -0.65
CA ASP A 15 20.92 -3.41 -1.17
C ASP A 15 20.64 -4.35 0.00
N LEU A 16 19.42 -4.30 0.54
CA LEU A 16 18.99 -5.18 1.60
C LEU A 16 18.76 -6.57 1.01
N ALA A 17 19.57 -7.55 1.42
CA ALA A 17 19.29 -8.95 1.14
C ALA A 17 17.93 -9.32 1.78
N PRO A 18 17.09 -10.12 1.11
CA PRO A 18 15.87 -10.63 1.73
C PRO A 18 16.21 -11.37 3.03
N ASP A 19 15.39 -11.19 4.06
CA ASP A 19 15.50 -11.96 5.28
C ASP A 19 15.36 -13.46 4.93
N LYS A 20 16.31 -14.27 5.42
CA LYS A 20 16.35 -15.71 5.12
C LYS A 20 15.23 -16.46 5.85
N ASP A 21 14.80 -15.96 7.00
CA ASP A 21 13.77 -16.57 7.83
C ASP A 21 12.36 -16.14 7.38
N TYR A 22 12.27 -15.02 6.64
CA TYR A 22 11.03 -14.47 6.10
C TYR A 22 11.14 -14.25 4.59
N PRO A 23 11.08 -15.32 3.78
CA PRO A 23 11.10 -15.19 2.34
C PRO A 23 9.89 -14.36 1.89
N PRO A 24 10.05 -13.46 0.89
CA PRO A 24 8.99 -12.55 0.49
C PRO A 24 7.76 -13.32 0.01
N LEU A 25 6.59 -12.90 0.51
CA LEU A 25 5.29 -13.44 0.10
C LEU A 25 5.10 -13.32 -1.41
N LYS A 26 4.65 -14.41 -2.04
CA LYS A 26 4.47 -14.49 -3.50
C LYS A 26 3.02 -14.21 -3.88
N PHE A 27 2.73 -12.95 -4.18
CA PHE A 27 1.44 -12.54 -4.73
C PHE A 27 1.39 -12.69 -6.25
N ARG A 28 0.20 -13.00 -6.78
CA ARG A 28 -0.04 -12.96 -8.22
C ARG A 28 0.08 -11.51 -8.72
N SER A 29 0.92 -11.28 -9.73
CA SER A 29 1.13 -9.93 -10.25
C SER A 29 -0.15 -9.35 -10.87
N LEU A 30 -0.45 -8.10 -10.52
CA LEU A 30 -1.49 -7.29 -11.15
C LEU A 30 -0.98 -6.42 -12.31
N LYS A 31 0.33 -6.39 -12.56
CA LYS A 31 0.90 -5.59 -13.64
C LYS A 31 0.32 -6.03 -14.99
N GLY A 32 -0.22 -5.07 -15.74
CA GLY A 32 -0.90 -5.34 -17.01
C GLY A 32 -2.29 -5.98 -16.89
N ARG A 33 -2.83 -6.10 -15.67
CA ARG A 33 -4.20 -6.61 -15.41
C ARG A 33 -5.15 -5.55 -14.82
N VAL A 34 -4.58 -4.44 -14.37
CA VAL A 34 -5.30 -3.22 -13.96
C VAL A 34 -4.86 -2.08 -14.87
N SER A 35 -5.53 -0.92 -14.77
CA SER A 35 -5.13 0.26 -15.53
C SER A 35 -3.69 0.69 -15.18
N ALA A 36 -3.02 1.42 -16.09
CA ALA A 36 -1.68 1.92 -15.82
C ALA A 36 -1.65 2.84 -14.58
N ALA A 37 -2.67 3.70 -14.43
CA ALA A 37 -2.83 4.58 -13.29
C ALA A 37 -3.04 3.83 -11.97
N GLU A 38 -3.87 2.77 -11.96
CA GLU A 38 -4.04 1.93 -10.77
C GLU A 38 -2.73 1.19 -10.42
N TRP A 39 -2.02 0.66 -11.42
CA TRP A 39 -0.75 -0.02 -11.18
C TRP A 39 0.32 0.92 -10.58
N GLU A 40 0.44 2.14 -11.10
CA GLU A 40 1.35 3.15 -10.56
C GLU A 40 0.99 3.51 -9.12
N ALA A 41 -0.30 3.79 -8.83
CA ALA A 41 -0.77 4.06 -7.48
C ALA A 41 -0.49 2.91 -6.50
N ARG A 42 -0.63 1.66 -6.95
CA ARG A 42 -0.27 0.46 -6.17
C ARG A 42 1.22 0.37 -5.86
N VAL A 43 2.07 0.67 -6.84
CA VAL A 43 3.52 0.69 -6.65
C VAL A 43 3.91 1.78 -5.65
N ASP A 44 3.42 3.00 -5.83
CA ASP A 44 3.74 4.13 -4.96
C ASP A 44 3.25 3.92 -3.53
N CYS A 45 2.02 3.43 -3.36
CA CYS A 45 1.46 3.10 -2.05
C CYS A 45 2.29 2.01 -1.36
N ALA A 46 2.63 0.92 -2.05
CA ALA A 46 3.50 -0.12 -1.49
C ALA A 46 4.89 0.42 -1.12
N CYS A 47 5.48 1.30 -1.94
CA CYS A 47 6.73 1.98 -1.60
C CYS A 47 6.60 2.85 -0.35
N ALA A 48 5.46 3.54 -0.15
CA ALA A 48 5.20 4.32 1.06
C ALA A 48 5.21 3.45 2.32
N TYR A 49 4.57 2.27 2.30
CA TYR A 49 4.66 1.30 3.41
C TYR A 49 6.10 0.92 3.72
N ARG A 50 6.90 0.58 2.68
CA ARG A 50 8.31 0.22 2.85
C ARG A 50 9.16 1.36 3.39
N LEU A 51 8.87 2.60 3.00
CA LEU A 51 9.55 3.79 3.52
C LEU A 51 9.18 4.08 4.97
N VAL A 52 7.89 4.01 5.34
CA VAL A 52 7.44 4.18 6.73
C VAL A 52 8.08 3.14 7.65
N ARG A 53 8.19 1.89 7.19
CA ARG A 53 8.96 0.84 7.87
C ARG A 53 10.44 1.17 8.00
N HIS A 54 11.06 1.65 6.92
CA HIS A 54 12.47 2.02 6.90
C HIS A 54 12.80 3.12 7.92
N TYR A 55 11.90 4.09 8.09
CA TYR A 55 12.03 5.16 9.08
C TYR A 55 11.51 4.79 10.48
N ASP A 56 11.15 3.52 10.71
CA ASP A 56 10.67 3.01 12.00
C ASP A 56 9.41 3.71 12.53
N MET A 57 8.56 4.18 11.62
CA MET A 57 7.31 4.90 11.91
C MET A 57 6.08 3.97 11.82
N HIS A 58 6.27 2.67 12.01
CA HIS A 58 5.23 1.65 11.88
C HIS A 58 4.96 1.00 13.24
N ASP A 59 3.69 0.74 13.54
CA ASP A 59 3.29 -0.08 14.70
C ASP A 59 2.75 -1.43 14.20
N LEU A 60 3.67 -2.38 14.03
CA LEU A 60 3.39 -3.76 13.59
C LEU A 60 2.41 -3.80 12.40
N ILE A 61 1.18 -4.28 12.64
CA ILE A 61 0.11 -4.47 11.65
C ILE A 61 -1.03 -3.44 11.81
N TYR A 62 -0.91 -2.49 12.73
CA TYR A 62 -2.02 -1.65 13.19
C TYR A 62 -2.15 -0.33 12.44
N ASN A 63 -1.08 0.18 11.84
CA ASN A 63 -1.07 1.44 11.10
C ASN A 63 -1.60 1.28 9.66
N HIS A 64 -2.01 2.38 9.03
CA HIS A 64 -2.57 2.38 7.68
C HIS A 64 -2.02 3.50 6.79
N ILE A 65 -1.87 3.17 5.51
CA ILE A 65 -1.64 4.12 4.42
C ILE A 65 -2.69 3.86 3.34
N SER A 66 -3.42 4.90 2.94
CA SER A 66 -4.33 4.83 1.81
C SER A 66 -3.86 5.70 0.65
N ALA A 67 -4.18 5.27 -0.57
CA ALA A 67 -3.91 6.03 -1.78
C ALA A 67 -5.09 5.93 -2.76
N ARG A 68 -5.67 7.08 -3.15
CA ARG A 68 -6.70 7.18 -4.19
C ARG A 68 -6.10 6.80 -5.54
N ILE A 69 -6.84 5.99 -6.30
CA ILE A 69 -6.49 5.66 -7.68
C ILE A 69 -6.82 6.88 -8.57
N PRO A 70 -5.86 7.43 -9.33
CA PRO A 70 -6.12 8.59 -10.16
C PRO A 70 -7.27 8.38 -11.15
N GLY A 71 -8.21 9.32 -11.18
CA GLY A 71 -9.39 9.27 -12.05
C GLY A 71 -10.55 8.44 -11.51
N THR A 72 -10.48 7.97 -10.26
CA THR A 72 -11.59 7.24 -9.61
C THR A 72 -11.82 7.72 -8.18
N GLU A 73 -12.94 7.30 -7.59
CA GLU A 73 -13.23 7.46 -6.17
C GLU A 73 -12.73 6.29 -5.31
N GLU A 74 -12.08 5.30 -5.93
CA GLU A 74 -11.58 4.09 -5.29
C GLU A 74 -10.19 4.36 -4.69
N PHE A 75 -9.88 3.71 -3.57
CA PHE A 75 -8.57 3.81 -2.95
C PHE A 75 -8.01 2.46 -2.50
N LEU A 76 -6.70 2.46 -2.39
CA LEU A 76 -5.87 1.33 -2.00
C LEU A 76 -5.60 1.40 -0.50
N LEU A 77 -5.62 0.26 0.19
CA LEU A 77 -5.29 0.14 1.61
C LEU A 77 -4.50 -1.16 1.86
N ASN A 78 -3.80 -1.28 2.98
CA ASN A 78 -3.26 -2.57 3.41
C ASN A 78 -4.36 -3.53 3.86
N PRO A 79 -4.17 -4.83 3.63
CA PRO A 79 -4.91 -5.84 4.38
C PRO A 79 -4.47 -5.86 5.85
N PHE A 80 -5.35 -6.31 6.72
CA PHE A 80 -5.08 -6.50 8.12
C PHE A 80 -4.28 -7.79 8.36
N GLY A 81 -3.05 -7.63 8.83
CA GLY A 81 -2.17 -8.76 9.20
C GLY A 81 -0.86 -8.83 8.43
N LEU A 82 -0.68 -8.05 7.36
CA LEU A 82 0.63 -7.88 6.73
C LEU A 82 1.44 -6.80 7.47
N LEU A 83 2.72 -7.10 7.69
CA LEU A 83 3.70 -6.11 8.10
C LEU A 83 4.03 -5.16 6.95
N TYR A 84 4.54 -3.98 7.28
CA TYR A 84 4.87 -2.95 6.29
C TYR A 84 5.98 -3.43 5.32
N GLU A 85 6.95 -4.21 5.82
CA GLU A 85 7.99 -4.92 5.06
C GLU A 85 7.49 -6.14 4.26
N GLU A 86 6.20 -6.45 4.30
CA GLU A 86 5.60 -7.51 3.47
C GLU A 86 4.76 -6.91 2.33
N MET A 87 4.39 -5.63 2.43
CA MET A 87 3.55 -4.94 1.45
C MET A 87 4.18 -4.90 0.05
N CYS A 88 3.37 -5.17 -0.97
CA CYS A 88 3.74 -5.00 -2.37
C CYS A 88 2.55 -4.45 -3.18
N ALA A 89 2.80 -4.00 -4.41
CA ALA A 89 1.74 -3.45 -5.27
C ALA A 89 0.54 -4.41 -5.46
N SER A 90 0.83 -5.71 -5.49
CA SER A 90 -0.16 -6.76 -5.67
C SER A 90 -0.88 -7.19 -4.38
N SER A 91 -0.42 -6.77 -3.18
CA SER A 91 -1.05 -7.17 -1.91
C SER A 91 -2.08 -6.17 -1.39
N LEU A 92 -2.14 -4.96 -1.96
CA LEU A 92 -3.08 -3.91 -1.58
C LEU A 92 -4.52 -4.28 -1.94
N ILE A 93 -5.44 -4.06 -1.00
CA ILE A 93 -6.88 -4.17 -1.24
C ILE A 93 -7.39 -2.88 -1.89
N LYS A 94 -8.48 -2.99 -2.65
CA LYS A 94 -9.18 -1.86 -3.25
C LYS A 94 -10.56 -1.69 -2.65
N VAL A 95 -10.88 -0.48 -2.20
CA VAL A 95 -12.13 -0.15 -1.50
C VAL A 95 -12.77 1.10 -2.11
N ASP A 96 -14.09 1.22 -1.99
CA ASP A 96 -14.83 2.45 -2.31
C ASP A 96 -14.99 3.39 -1.10
N LEU A 97 -15.64 4.53 -1.31
CA LEU A 97 -15.88 5.56 -0.27
C LEU A 97 -16.82 5.08 0.84
N GLU A 98 -17.58 4.02 0.60
CA GLU A 98 -18.49 3.39 1.56
C GLU A 98 -17.81 2.26 2.36
N GLY A 99 -16.57 1.91 2.02
CA GLY A 99 -15.79 0.89 2.72
C GLY A 99 -16.09 -0.53 2.28
N LYS A 100 -16.72 -0.70 1.11
CA LYS A 100 -16.87 -1.99 0.48
C LYS A 100 -15.57 -2.36 -0.22
N VAL A 101 -15.10 -3.58 0.05
CA VAL A 101 -13.98 -4.17 -0.67
C VAL A 101 -14.43 -4.50 -2.10
N LEU A 102 -13.84 -3.82 -3.07
CA LEU A 102 -14.07 -4.05 -4.49
C LEU A 102 -13.14 -5.13 -5.05
N TRP A 103 -11.95 -5.25 -4.47
CA TRP A 103 -10.96 -6.24 -4.85
C TRP A 103 -9.98 -6.54 -3.71
N GLU A 104 -9.58 -7.79 -3.58
CA GLU A 104 -8.52 -8.26 -2.68
C GLU A 104 -7.65 -9.32 -3.38
N PRO A 105 -6.39 -9.50 -2.97
CA PRO A 105 -5.51 -10.48 -3.60
C PRO A 105 -5.91 -11.92 -3.32
N ASP A 106 -5.61 -12.80 -4.28
CA ASP A 106 -5.49 -14.22 -4.01
C ASP A 106 -4.33 -14.40 -3.00
N TRP A 107 -4.66 -14.72 -1.74
CA TRP A 107 -3.65 -14.88 -0.69
C TRP A 107 -2.71 -16.06 -0.98
N PRO A 108 -1.40 -15.94 -0.69
CA PRO A 108 -0.48 -17.08 -0.70
C PRO A 108 -1.01 -18.22 0.20
N GLN A 109 -0.62 -19.47 -0.10
CA GLN A 109 -1.17 -20.63 0.62
C GLN A 109 -1.02 -20.50 2.14
N GLY A 110 -2.14 -20.73 2.85
CA GLY A 110 -2.19 -20.68 4.32
C GLY A 110 -2.48 -19.29 4.90
N LEU A 111 -2.58 -18.26 4.07
CA LEU A 111 -2.94 -16.89 4.49
C LEU A 111 -4.39 -16.58 4.11
N ASN A 112 -5.07 -15.80 4.95
CA ASN A 112 -6.43 -15.32 4.70
C ASN A 112 -6.65 -13.99 5.46
N TYR A 113 -5.89 -12.96 5.07
CA TYR A 113 -5.99 -11.65 5.68
C TYR A 113 -7.25 -10.92 5.22
N THR A 114 -7.74 -10.01 6.04
CA THR A 114 -9.03 -9.34 5.84
C THR A 114 -8.88 -7.83 5.83
N PHE A 115 -9.93 -7.11 5.44
CA PHE A 115 -9.98 -5.66 5.55
C PHE A 115 -10.09 -5.20 7.01
N ASN A 116 -9.28 -4.21 7.41
CA ASN A 116 -9.43 -3.54 8.71
C ASN A 116 -10.43 -2.39 8.60
N LEU A 117 -11.68 -2.62 9.00
CA LEU A 117 -12.72 -1.58 9.00
C LEU A 117 -12.32 -0.37 9.87
N ALA A 118 -11.65 -0.57 11.01
CA ALA A 118 -11.26 0.53 11.88
C ALA A 118 -10.23 1.45 11.21
N GLY A 119 -9.28 0.87 10.46
CA GLY A 119 -8.32 1.64 9.64
C GLY A 119 -8.99 2.43 8.52
N PHE A 120 -10.05 1.87 7.93
CA PHE A 120 -10.81 2.56 6.91
C PHE A 120 -11.58 3.76 7.42
N VAL A 121 -12.19 3.72 8.62
CA VAL A 121 -13.11 4.77 9.09
C VAL A 121 -12.49 6.17 8.98
N ILE A 122 -11.23 6.33 9.40
CA ILE A 122 -10.52 7.61 9.34
C ILE A 122 -10.16 7.95 7.89
N HIS A 123 -9.58 7.00 7.15
CA HIS A 123 -9.10 7.22 5.78
C HIS A 123 -10.23 7.52 4.79
N GLY A 124 -11.32 6.75 4.86
CA GLY A 124 -12.52 6.94 4.06
C GLY A 124 -13.20 8.27 4.36
N ALA A 125 -13.31 8.66 5.63
CA ALA A 125 -13.84 9.98 6.00
C ALA A 125 -13.01 11.13 5.41
N ILE A 126 -11.68 11.04 5.45
CA ILE A 126 -10.80 12.06 4.87
C ILE A 126 -10.93 12.09 3.34
N HIS A 127 -10.89 10.94 2.67
CA HIS A 127 -11.04 10.87 1.21
C HIS A 127 -12.41 11.38 0.74
N ALA A 128 -13.50 11.08 1.47
CA ALA A 128 -14.83 11.60 1.16
C ALA A 128 -14.93 13.11 1.37
N ALA A 129 -14.39 13.63 2.48
CA ALA A 129 -14.47 15.04 2.81
C ALA A 129 -13.49 15.92 2.01
N LYS A 130 -12.40 15.35 1.49
CA LYS A 130 -11.33 16.05 0.76
C LYS A 130 -10.96 15.28 -0.51
N PRO A 131 -11.73 15.44 -1.61
CA PRO A 131 -11.46 14.77 -2.88
C PRO A 131 -10.04 15.03 -3.42
N ASP A 132 -9.51 16.24 -3.17
CA ASP A 132 -8.16 16.65 -3.59
C ASP A 132 -7.02 15.98 -2.79
N ILE A 133 -7.33 15.22 -1.72
CA ILE A 133 -6.34 14.44 -0.97
C ILE A 133 -6.22 13.04 -1.60
N HIS A 134 -5.06 12.78 -2.17
CA HIS A 134 -4.76 11.50 -2.84
C HIS A 134 -4.14 10.45 -1.93
N CYS A 135 -3.52 10.84 -0.81
CA CYS A 135 -2.87 9.90 0.10
C CYS A 135 -3.05 10.34 1.56
N VAL A 136 -3.32 9.38 2.43
CA VAL A 136 -3.42 9.58 3.89
C VAL A 136 -2.51 8.56 4.56
N ILE A 137 -1.70 9.01 5.50
CA ILE A 137 -0.76 8.18 6.26
C ILE A 137 -1.06 8.38 7.74
N HIS A 138 -1.32 7.28 8.45
CA HIS A 138 -1.41 7.22 9.91
C HIS A 138 -0.27 6.36 10.44
N THR A 139 0.53 6.93 11.34
CA THR A 139 1.61 6.26 12.05
C THR A 139 1.39 6.27 13.55
#